data_AF-A0A9E0I3P4-F1
#
_entry.id   AF-A0A9E0I3P4-F1
#
_cell.length_a   1.000
_cell.length_b   1.000
_cell.length_c   1.000
_cell.angle_alpha   90.00
_cell.angle_beta   90.00
_cell.angle_gamma   90.00
#
_symmetry.space_group_name_H-M   'P 1'
#
loop_
_entity.id
_entity.type
_entity.pdbx_description
1 polymer ?
#
loop_
_entity_poly.entity_id
_entity_poly.type
_entity_poly.pdbx_seq_one_letter_code
_entity_poly.pdbx_strand_id
1 'polypeptide(L)'
;MTVSAPSSSPWVIATRESRLALWQAEHVQALLQTRFGRSVTLLGMTTKGDQILDRALSKVGGKGLFVKELEVALEEGRADLAVHSLKDVPMELPDGFVLAAVLERED
;
A
#
# COMPACT_ATOMS: atom_id res chain seq x y z
N MET A 1 16.20 -17.56 22.33
CA MET A 1 15.12 -17.09 21.45
C MET A 1 15.50 -17.46 20.03
N THR A 2 14.87 -18.49 19.48
CA THR A 2 15.16 -19.01 18.13
C THR A 2 14.64 -18.01 17.11
N VAL A 3 15.53 -17.32 16.41
CA VAL A 3 15.16 -16.53 15.24
C VAL A 3 14.80 -17.53 14.15
N SER A 4 13.51 -17.65 13.85
CA SER A 4 13.02 -18.48 12.76
C SER A 4 13.64 -18.00 11.46
N ALA A 5 14.15 -18.92 10.64
CA ALA A 5 14.67 -18.61 9.32
C ALA A 5 13.62 -17.83 8.51
N PRO A 6 14.02 -16.85 7.67
CA PRO A 6 13.05 -16.10 6.88
C PRO A 6 12.28 -17.08 5.99
N SER A 7 10.95 -17.09 6.13
CA SER A 7 10.09 -17.80 5.20
C SER A 7 10.42 -17.36 3.78
N SER A 8 10.61 -18.31 2.87
CA SER A 8 10.93 -18.06 1.45
C SER A 8 9.79 -17.44 0.65
N SER A 9 8.66 -17.12 1.30
CA SER A 9 7.52 -16.49 0.66
C SER A 9 7.84 -15.05 0.26
N PRO A 10 7.42 -14.61 -0.94
CA PRO A 10 7.56 -13.22 -1.34
C PRO A 10 6.77 -12.31 -0.41
N TRP A 11 7.31 -11.12 -0.13
CA TRP A 11 6.51 -10.07 0.48
C TRP A 11 5.48 -9.55 -0.52
N VAL A 12 4.27 -9.30 -0.06
CA VAL A 12 3.17 -8.84 -0.90
C VAL A 12 2.88 -7.38 -0.58
N ILE A 13 3.01 -6.51 -1.58
CA ILE A 13 2.65 -5.09 -1.49
C ILE A 13 1.22 -4.92 -1.97
N ALA A 14 0.32 -4.47 -1.10
CA ALA A 14 -0.99 -3.96 -1.49
C ALA A 14 -0.86 -2.57 -2.13
N THR A 15 -1.50 -2.37 -3.29
CA THR A 15 -1.52 -1.08 -3.99
C THR A 15 -2.82 -0.89 -4.77
N ARG A 16 -3.17 0.37 -5.06
CA ARG A 16 -4.25 0.70 -5.99
C ARG A 16 -3.86 0.38 -7.42
N GLU A 17 -4.83 0.07 -8.26
CA GLU A 17 -4.61 -0.25 -9.68
C GLU A 17 -4.43 0.98 -10.59
N SER A 18 -4.56 2.20 -10.04
CA SER A 18 -4.25 3.40 -10.82
C SER A 18 -2.79 3.38 -11.27
N ARG A 19 -2.51 3.88 -12.48
CA ARG A 19 -1.16 3.86 -13.07
C ARG A 19 -0.08 4.45 -12.17
N LEU A 20 -0.38 5.55 -11.46
CA LEU A 20 0.56 6.16 -10.53
C LEU A 20 0.82 5.29 -9.29
N ALA A 21 -0.22 4.68 -8.73
CA ALA A 21 -0.08 3.81 -7.56
C ALA A 21 0.70 2.52 -7.88
N LEU A 22 0.48 1.94 -9.07
CA LEU A 22 1.29 0.82 -9.54
C LEU A 22 2.76 1.22 -9.70
N TRP A 23 3.04 2.37 -10.33
CA TRP A 23 4.42 2.86 -10.46
C TRP A 23 5.09 3.10 -9.10
N GLN A 24 4.38 3.68 -8.12
CA GLN A 24 4.89 3.89 -6.77
C GLN A 24 5.21 2.55 -6.08
N ALA A 25 4.33 1.54 -6.25
CA ALA A 25 4.54 0.21 -5.69
C ALA A 25 5.69 -0.54 -6.37
N GLU A 26 5.83 -0.43 -7.69
CA GLU A 26 6.97 -0.96 -8.46
C GLU A 26 8.29 -0.31 -8.03
N HIS A 27 8.28 0.99 -7.75
CA HIS A 27 9.46 1.69 -7.25
C HIS A 27 9.88 1.14 -5.87
N VAL A 28 8.94 0.97 -4.94
CA VAL A 28 9.20 0.35 -3.62
C VAL A 28 9.66 -1.10 -3.78
N GLN A 29 9.03 -1.87 -4.66
CA GLN A 29 9.40 -3.25 -4.99
C GLN A 29 10.87 -3.33 -5.44
N ALA A 30 11.28 -2.47 -6.37
CA ALA A 30 12.65 -2.42 -6.87
C ALA A 30 13.64 -2.08 -5.76
N LEU A 31 13.32 -1.13 -4.88
CA LEU A 31 14.15 -0.80 -3.72
C LEU A 31 14.30 -1.97 -2.75
N LEU A 32 13.22 -2.69 -2.46
CA LEU A 32 13.24 -3.85 -1.57
C LEU A 32 14.06 -5.01 -2.15
N GLN A 33 13.91 -5.26 -3.45
CA GLN A 33 14.68 -6.27 -4.18
C GLN A 33 16.17 -5.92 -4.23
N THR A 34 16.50 -4.69 -4.62
CA THR A 34 17.90 -4.26 -4.84
C THR A 34 18.69 -4.08 -3.54
N ARG A 35 18.07 -3.53 -2.48
CA ARG A 35 18.77 -3.25 -1.22
C ARG A 35 18.78 -4.42 -0.26
N PHE A 36 17.76 -5.28 -0.30
CA PHE A 36 17.58 -6.35 0.69
C PHE A 36 17.51 -7.76 0.10
N GLY A 37 17.58 -7.91 -1.23
CA GLY A 37 17.50 -9.21 -1.89
C GLY A 37 16.16 -9.94 -1.64
N ARG A 38 15.10 -9.18 -1.29
CA ARG A 38 13.78 -9.75 -0.97
C ARG A 38 13.01 -10.05 -2.23
N SER A 39 12.37 -11.22 -2.27
CA SER A 39 11.32 -11.50 -3.27
C SER A 39 10.07 -10.70 -2.89
N VAL A 40 9.48 -10.00 -3.85
CA VAL A 40 8.36 -9.09 -3.62
C VAL A 40 7.38 -9.18 -4.79
N THR A 41 6.08 -9.29 -4.51
CA THR A 41 4.98 -9.27 -5.49
C THR A 41 4.01 -8.13 -5.19
N LEU A 42 3.21 -7.75 -6.19
CA LEU A 42 2.19 -6.70 -6.06
C LEU A 42 0.80 -7.31 -6.04
N LEU A 43 -0.02 -6.88 -5.09
CA LEU A 43 -1.45 -7.13 -5.02
C LEU A 43 -2.18 -5.84 -5.40
N GLY A 44 -2.58 -5.76 -6.68
CA GLY A 44 -3.41 -4.66 -7.19
C GLY A 44 -4.84 -4.78 -6.66
N MET A 45 -5.40 -3.67 -6.18
CA MET A 45 -6.75 -3.61 -5.64
C MET A 45 -7.51 -2.41 -6.21
N THR A 46 -8.74 -2.63 -6.63
CA THR A 46 -9.67 -1.55 -6.95
C THR A 46 -10.30 -1.02 -5.66
N THR A 47 -10.23 0.29 -5.41
CA THR A 47 -10.91 0.92 -4.26
C THR A 47 -12.28 1.46 -4.67
N LYS A 48 -13.19 1.67 -3.70
CA LYS A 48 -14.43 2.42 -3.97
C LYS A 48 -14.14 3.82 -4.49
N GLY A 49 -13.06 4.44 -4.05
CA GLY A 49 -12.62 5.73 -4.58
C GLY A 49 -12.28 5.70 -6.07
N ASP A 50 -11.68 4.62 -6.58
CA ASP A 50 -11.44 4.43 -8.03
C ASP A 50 -12.74 4.36 -8.83
N GLN A 51 -13.76 3.71 -8.27
CA GLN A 51 -15.09 3.58 -8.89
C GLN A 51 -15.90 4.89 -8.84
N ILE A 52 -15.65 5.73 -7.84
CA ILE A 52 -16.36 6.99 -7.60
C ILE A 52 -15.71 8.17 -8.32
N LEU A 53 -14.40 8.14 -8.56
CA LEU A 53 -13.66 9.13 -9.36
C LEU A 53 -14.23 9.30 -10.78
N ASP A 54 -14.85 8.26 -11.33
CA ASP A 54 -15.57 8.29 -12.61
C ASP A 54 -16.87 9.13 -12.56
N ARG A 55 -17.30 9.55 -11.35
CA ARG A 55 -18.50 10.36 -11.11
C ARG A 55 -18.23 11.50 -10.12
N ALA A 56 -17.48 12.50 -10.58
CA ALA A 56 -17.33 13.82 -9.94
C ALA A 56 -16.92 13.80 -8.45
N LEU A 57 -15.61 13.94 -8.22
CA LEU A 57 -14.93 14.16 -6.92
C LEU A 57 -15.59 15.19 -5.97
N SER A 58 -16.34 16.15 -6.50
CA SER A 58 -16.89 17.29 -5.73
C SER A 58 -17.97 16.93 -4.72
N LYS A 59 -18.48 15.68 -4.71
CA LYS A 59 -19.54 15.24 -3.78
C LYS A 59 -19.14 14.18 -2.76
N VAL A 60 -17.97 13.56 -2.89
CA VAL A 60 -17.58 12.45 -2.01
C VAL A 60 -16.45 12.89 -1.10
N GLY A 61 -16.81 13.78 -0.16
CA GLY A 61 -16.03 13.97 1.05
C GLY A 61 -16.23 12.75 1.95
N GLY A 62 -15.30 11.81 1.90
CA GLY A 62 -15.28 10.64 2.78
C GLY A 62 -13.88 10.37 3.28
N LYS A 63 -13.66 10.53 4.59
CA LYS A 63 -12.42 10.10 5.26
C LYS A 63 -12.19 8.61 4.96
N GLY A 64 -11.01 8.24 4.47
CA GLY A 64 -10.58 6.85 4.30
C GLY A 64 -11.03 6.11 3.02
N LEU A 65 -11.56 6.82 2.01
CA LEU A 65 -12.13 6.21 0.80
C LEU A 65 -11.14 5.43 -0.10
N PHE A 66 -9.83 5.61 0.11
CA PHE A 66 -8.75 5.02 -0.70
C PHE A 66 -7.85 4.05 0.07
N VAL A 67 -8.06 3.88 1.38
CA VAL A 67 -7.13 3.15 2.26
C VAL A 67 -7.78 1.90 2.84
N LYS A 68 -9.10 1.90 3.02
CA LYS A 68 -9.83 0.82 3.70
C LYS A 68 -9.65 -0.56 3.06
N GLU A 69 -9.68 -0.65 1.73
CA GLU A 69 -9.49 -1.94 1.06
C GLU A 69 -8.07 -2.49 1.23
N LEU A 70 -7.05 -1.62 1.30
CA LEU A 70 -5.67 -2.05 1.53
C LEU A 70 -5.45 -2.43 3.01
N GLU A 71 -6.05 -1.69 3.95
CA GLU A 71 -6.09 -2.05 5.38
C GLU A 71 -6.66 -3.45 5.60
N VAL A 72 -7.79 -3.78 4.95
CA VAL A 72 -8.38 -5.12 5.01
C VAL A 72 -7.43 -6.19 4.46
N ALA A 73 -6.69 -5.90 3.38
CA ALA A 73 -5.72 -6.86 2.85
C ALA A 73 -4.57 -7.14 3.82
N LEU A 74 -4.14 -6.13 4.57
CA LEU A 74 -3.13 -6.27 5.62
C LEU A 74 -3.68 -7.05 6.82
N GLU A 75 -4.89 -6.73 7.30
CA GLU A 75 -5.54 -7.43 8.41
C GLU A 75 -5.79 -8.91 8.12
N GLU A 76 -6.19 -9.24 6.89
CA GLU A 76 -6.44 -10.62 6.44
C GLU A 76 -5.14 -11.39 6.12
N GLY A 77 -3.97 -10.76 6.21
CA GLY A 77 -2.68 -11.37 5.86
C GLY A 77 -2.52 -11.66 4.36
N ARG A 78 -3.31 -11.01 3.51
CA ARG A 78 -3.15 -11.07 2.04
C ARG A 78 -2.01 -10.18 1.55
N ALA A 79 -1.61 -9.19 2.34
CA ALA A 79 -0.49 -8.30 2.08
C ALA A 79 0.35 -8.08 3.34
N ASP A 80 1.64 -7.83 3.17
CA ASP A 80 2.58 -7.55 4.25
C ASP A 80 2.78 -6.04 4.46
N LEU A 81 2.60 -5.24 3.41
CA LEU A 81 2.67 -3.78 3.44
C LEU A 81 1.75 -3.16 2.40
N ALA A 82 1.43 -1.87 2.57
CA ALA A 82 0.71 -1.07 1.58
C ALA A 82 1.56 0.14 1.15
N VAL A 83 1.47 0.52 -0.13
CA VAL A 83 2.12 1.70 -0.68
C VAL A 83 1.07 2.73 -1.09
N HIS A 84 1.26 3.97 -0.62
CA HIS A 84 0.36 5.09 -0.89
C HIS A 84 1.15 6.35 -1.25
N SER A 85 0.49 7.24 -1.99
CA SER A 85 0.85 8.65 -1.96
C SER A 85 0.57 9.21 -0.57
N LEU A 86 1.58 9.83 0.07
CA LEU A 86 1.47 10.27 1.46
C LEU A 86 0.30 11.24 1.71
N LYS A 87 -0.07 12.04 0.70
CA LYS A 87 -1.22 12.96 0.76
C LYS A 87 -2.58 12.26 0.96
N ASP A 88 -2.67 10.97 0.62
CA ASP A 88 -3.89 10.18 0.71
C ASP A 88 -3.95 9.36 2.02
N VAL A 89 -2.88 9.39 2.84
CA VAL A 89 -2.82 8.73 4.15
C VAL A 89 -3.50 9.62 5.19
N PRO A 90 -4.44 9.09 6.00
CA PRO A 90 -5.09 9.88 7.04
C PRO A 90 -4.09 10.31 8.13
N MET A 91 -4.35 11.46 8.75
CA MET A 91 -3.52 11.97 9.86
C MET A 91 -3.52 11.02 11.07
N GLU A 92 -4.67 10.41 11.35
CA GLU A 92 -4.83 9.37 12.35
C GLU A 92 -4.95 8.03 11.64
N LEU A 93 -3.99 7.12 11.91
CA LEU A 93 -4.07 5.75 11.41
C LEU A 93 -4.96 4.91 12.33
N PRO A 94 -5.71 3.93 11.79
CA PRO A 94 -6.47 3.01 12.63
C PRO A 94 -5.54 2.19 13.52
N ASP A 95 -6.08 1.70 14.65
CA ASP A 95 -5.34 0.82 15.55
C ASP A 95 -4.81 -0.41 14.81
N GLY A 96 -3.56 -0.79 15.11
CA GLY A 96 -2.89 -1.92 14.45
C GLY A 96 -2.09 -1.54 13.19
N PHE A 97 -2.21 -0.30 12.71
CA PHE A 97 -1.42 0.21 11.59
C PHE A 97 -0.37 1.23 12.02
N VAL A 98 0.71 1.31 11.23
CA VAL A 98 1.77 2.30 11.42
C VAL A 98 2.29 2.77 10.06
N LEU A 99 2.62 4.06 9.97
CA LEU A 99 3.39 4.59 8.86
C LEU A 99 4.85 4.17 9.03
N ALA A 100 5.21 3.00 8.48
CA ALA A 100 6.52 2.38 8.71
C ALA A 100 7.68 3.10 8.00
N ALA A 101 7.40 3.78 6.88
CA ALA A 101 8.42 4.47 6.09
C ALA A 101 7.82 5.63 5.29
N VAL A 102 8.65 6.63 5.03
CA VAL A 102 8.41 7.69 4.06
C VAL A 102 9.64 7.73 3.15
N LEU A 103 9.43 7.62 1.84
CA LEU A 103 10.51 7.71 0.86
C LEU A 103 10.95 9.16 0.66
N GLU A 104 12.08 9.33 -0.03
CA GLU A 104 12.52 10.64 -0.49
C GLU A 104 11.42 11.31 -1.32
N ARG A 105 11.23 12.61 -1.11
CA ARG A 105 10.16 13.36 -1.74
C ARG A 105 10.57 13.71 -3.18
N GLU A 106 9.75 13.29 -4.13
CA GLU A 106 9.79 13.74 -5.52
C GLU A 106 9.02 15.07 -5.67
N ASP A 107 9.35 15.83 -6.73
CA ASP A 107 8.77 17.15 -7.04
C ASP A 107 7.26 17.12 -7.38
#